data_AF-A0A8K0NF89-F1
#
_entry.id   AF-A0A8K0NF89-F1
#
_cell.length_a   1.000
_cell.length_b   1.000
_cell.length_c   1.000
_cell.angle_alpha   90.00
_cell.angle_beta   90.00
_cell.angle_gamma   90.00
#
_symmetry.space_group_name_H-M   'P 1'
#
loop_
_entity.id
_entity.type
_entity.pdbx_description
1 polymer ?
#
loop_
_entity_poly.entity_id
_entity_poly.type
_entity_poly.pdbx_seq_one_letter_code
_entity_poly.pdbx_strand_id
1 'polypeptide(L)'
;MHSDNTMKAVDKDRVDGAFCDLEIVCGESRFQAHRLIVCSQSAIIRTACVGPWKEAACGTFEIKESDPVLVKRMLDYMYTGQYDGAPYKVPVKENKRRTRQLDQLTTECPVMFHMKMIDLADMYMVEGLRLLATKKVDDIVVNKDISSLLTDFIPKIYAITSKSGPIIRKIIVEIMRERLLESRRDRNITSQLKDTMKIVPEFTYEMLGSYADEPLLGYCQVCRLDKAGPVAPLTCRCETCDCEQVMQLW
;
A
#
# COMPACT_ATOMS: atom_id res chain seq x y z
N MET A 1 -21.11 18.28 5.96
CA MET A 1 -22.56 18.10 5.70
C MET A 1 -23.00 18.67 4.35
N HIS A 2 -22.94 19.99 4.11
CA HIS A 2 -23.34 20.53 2.80
C HIS A 2 -22.43 20.04 1.66
N SER A 3 -21.10 20.14 1.83
CA SER A 3 -20.10 19.63 0.88
C SER A 3 -20.29 18.16 0.54
N ASP A 4 -20.54 17.31 1.53
CA ASP A 4 -20.65 15.86 1.34
C ASP A 4 -21.92 15.49 0.57
N ASN A 5 -23.02 16.20 0.81
CA ASN A 5 -24.25 16.02 0.06
C ASN A 5 -24.10 16.48 -1.39
N THR A 6 -23.38 17.58 -1.64
CA THR A 6 -23.05 18.04 -2.99
C THR A 6 -22.20 17.00 -3.71
N MET A 7 -21.14 16.46 -3.09
CA MET A 7 -20.29 15.44 -3.71
C MET A 7 -21.05 14.14 -4.01
N LYS A 8 -21.99 13.74 -3.15
CA LYS A 8 -22.88 12.59 -3.44
C LYS A 8 -23.77 12.83 -4.66
N ALA A 9 -24.29 14.05 -4.84
CA ALA A 9 -25.07 14.39 -6.03
C ALA A 9 -24.19 14.36 -7.29
N VAL A 10 -22.99 14.93 -7.23
CA VAL A 10 -22.02 14.92 -8.34
C VAL A 10 -21.56 13.50 -8.70
N ASP A 11 -21.38 12.62 -7.72
CA ASP A 11 -21.07 11.20 -7.98
C ASP A 11 -22.25 10.47 -8.66
N LYS A 12 -23.49 10.79 -8.28
CA LYS A 12 -24.67 10.27 -8.96
C LYS A 12 -24.73 10.75 -10.42
N ASP A 13 -24.53 12.04 -10.65
CA ASP A 13 -24.52 12.62 -12.01
C ASP A 13 -23.44 11.96 -12.87
N ARG A 14 -22.27 11.64 -12.30
CA ARG A 14 -21.20 10.90 -12.98
C ARG A 14 -21.68 9.52 -13.45
N VAL A 15 -22.37 8.78 -12.58
CA VAL A 15 -22.89 7.43 -12.90
C VAL A 15 -23.95 7.50 -13.99
N ASP A 16 -24.81 8.52 -13.94
CA ASP A 16 -25.86 8.74 -14.94
C ASP A 16 -25.30 9.37 -16.24
N GLY A 17 -24.04 9.81 -16.24
CA GLY A 17 -23.38 10.50 -17.35
C GLY A 17 -23.81 11.96 -17.54
N ALA A 18 -24.58 12.51 -16.60
CA ALA A 18 -25.03 13.90 -16.65
C ALA A 18 -23.85 14.84 -16.42
N PHE A 19 -23.76 15.91 -17.23
CA PHE A 19 -22.73 16.95 -17.15
C PHE A 19 -21.27 16.48 -17.29
N CYS A 20 -21.04 15.20 -17.65
CA CYS A 20 -19.72 14.67 -17.93
C CYS A 20 -19.16 15.27 -19.23
N ASP A 21 -17.96 15.82 -19.15
CA ASP A 21 -17.22 16.48 -20.21
C ASP A 21 -15.86 15.80 -20.49
N LEU A 22 -15.64 14.63 -19.88
CA LEU A 22 -14.49 13.76 -20.09
C LEU A 22 -14.89 12.29 -20.07
N GLU A 23 -14.36 11.53 -21.03
CA GLU A 23 -14.36 10.08 -20.99
C GLU A 23 -12.96 9.56 -20.65
N ILE A 24 -12.86 8.74 -19.60
CA ILE A 24 -11.62 8.03 -19.25
C ILE A 24 -11.69 6.62 -19.85
N VAL A 25 -10.70 6.27 -20.64
CA VAL A 25 -10.65 5.01 -21.39
C VAL A 25 -9.53 4.14 -20.85
N CYS A 26 -9.85 2.90 -20.50
CA CYS A 26 -8.88 1.91 -20.05
C CYS A 26 -9.17 0.57 -20.76
N GLY A 27 -8.42 0.28 -21.82
CA GLY A 27 -8.71 -0.83 -22.74
C GLY A 27 -10.11 -0.70 -23.33
N GLU A 28 -10.94 -1.73 -23.13
CA GLU A 28 -12.35 -1.74 -23.59
C GLU A 28 -13.31 -1.02 -22.62
N SER A 29 -12.84 -0.61 -21.45
CA SER A 29 -13.68 0.04 -20.44
C SER A 29 -13.68 1.56 -20.64
N ARG A 30 -14.87 2.15 -20.53
CA ARG A 30 -15.08 3.59 -20.65
C ARG A 30 -15.79 4.11 -19.40
N PHE A 31 -15.28 5.20 -18.85
CA PHE A 31 -15.78 5.81 -17.62
C PHE A 31 -16.09 7.28 -17.86
N GLN A 32 -17.33 7.68 -17.59
CA GLN A 32 -17.72 9.08 -17.65
C GLN A 32 -17.17 9.83 -16.44
N ALA A 33 -16.70 11.06 -16.65
CA ALA A 33 -16.14 11.90 -15.62
C ALA A 33 -16.35 13.39 -15.91
N HIS A 34 -16.38 14.18 -14.84
CA HIS A 34 -16.30 15.63 -14.87
C HIS A 34 -14.83 16.07 -14.76
N ARG A 35 -14.34 16.83 -15.75
CA ARG A 35 -12.98 17.39 -15.79
C ARG A 35 -12.67 18.16 -14.51
N LEU A 36 -13.61 18.98 -14.05
CA LEU A 36 -13.44 19.78 -12.85
C LEU A 36 -13.02 18.94 -11.63
N ILE A 37 -13.65 17.78 -11.44
CA ILE A 37 -13.37 16.89 -10.31
C ILE A 37 -12.01 16.20 -10.50
N VAL A 38 -11.82 15.50 -11.62
CA VAL A 38 -10.61 14.68 -11.82
C VAL A 38 -9.34 15.51 -11.98
N CYS A 39 -9.42 16.69 -12.61
CA CYS A 39 -8.29 17.62 -12.73
C CYS A 39 -7.95 18.30 -11.40
N SER A 40 -8.91 18.45 -10.49
CA SER A 40 -8.66 18.95 -9.13
C SER A 40 -7.94 17.94 -8.26
N GLN A 41 -8.08 16.65 -8.55
CA GLN A 41 -7.49 15.55 -7.79
C GLN A 41 -6.16 15.04 -8.38
N SER A 42 -5.90 15.25 -9.67
CA SER A 42 -4.72 14.73 -10.37
C SER A 42 -4.03 15.80 -11.20
N ALA A 43 -2.76 16.08 -10.89
CA ALA A 43 -1.92 16.98 -11.67
C ALA A 43 -1.67 16.45 -13.09
N ILE A 44 -1.54 15.13 -13.25
CA ILE A 44 -1.34 14.47 -14.54
C ILE A 44 -2.56 14.64 -15.44
N ILE A 45 -3.77 14.33 -14.93
CA ILE A 45 -5.01 14.49 -15.70
C ILE A 45 -5.26 15.96 -16.01
N ARG A 46 -5.02 16.87 -15.06
CA ARG A 46 -5.11 18.32 -15.29
C ARG A 46 -4.23 18.77 -16.43
N THR A 47 -2.96 18.36 -16.43
CA THR A 47 -1.99 18.76 -17.45
C THR A 47 -2.42 18.30 -18.84
N ALA A 48 -2.91 17.06 -18.95
CA ALA A 48 -3.44 16.54 -20.20
C ALA A 48 -4.71 17.29 -20.66
N CYS A 49 -5.58 17.68 -19.73
CA CYS A 49 -6.83 18.38 -20.04
C CYS A 49 -6.67 19.89 -20.30
N VAL A 50 -5.61 20.56 -19.84
CA VAL A 50 -5.41 22.01 -20.03
C VAL A 50 -4.38 22.31 -21.12
N GLY A 51 -3.45 21.38 -21.36
CA GLY A 51 -2.37 21.57 -22.34
C GLY A 51 -2.85 21.57 -23.80
N PRO A 52 -1.93 21.77 -24.76
CA PRO A 52 -2.23 21.78 -26.20
C PRO A 52 -2.50 20.37 -26.78
N TRP A 53 -2.77 19.39 -25.93
CA TRP A 53 -2.83 17.97 -26.28
C TRP A 53 -4.21 17.57 -26.78
N LYS A 54 -4.30 16.44 -27.48
CA LYS A 54 -5.56 15.97 -28.08
C LYS A 54 -6.64 15.75 -27.02
N GLU A 55 -6.24 15.35 -25.83
CA GLU A 55 -7.10 15.12 -24.67
C GLU A 55 -7.89 16.38 -24.29
N ALA A 56 -7.26 17.56 -24.40
CA ALA A 56 -7.91 18.83 -24.10
C ALA A 56 -9.07 19.14 -25.05
N ALA A 57 -8.93 18.75 -26.33
CA ALA A 57 -9.89 19.01 -27.41
C ALA A 57 -10.90 17.87 -27.66
N CYS A 58 -10.49 16.61 -27.46
CA CYS A 58 -11.32 15.42 -27.73
C CYS A 58 -12.18 14.99 -26.54
N GLY A 59 -11.91 15.51 -25.33
CA GLY A 59 -12.67 15.11 -24.13
C GLY A 59 -12.47 13.63 -23.79
N THR A 60 -11.32 13.05 -24.14
CA THR A 60 -10.98 11.65 -23.86
C THR A 60 -9.59 11.59 -23.25
N PHE A 61 -9.43 10.84 -22.15
CA PHE A 61 -8.15 10.59 -21.50
C PHE A 61 -7.90 9.09 -21.40
N GLU A 62 -6.83 8.62 -22.05
CA GLU A 62 -6.50 7.20 -22.11
C GLU A 62 -5.53 6.80 -20.98
N ILE A 63 -5.94 5.80 -20.19
CA ILE A 63 -5.12 5.13 -19.19
C ILE A 63 -4.68 3.78 -19.76
N LYS A 64 -3.39 3.69 -20.09
CA LYS A 64 -2.76 2.49 -20.66
C LYS A 64 -2.24 1.57 -19.56
N GLU A 65 -2.16 0.29 -19.88
CA GLU A 65 -1.45 -0.73 -19.07
C GLU A 65 -1.90 -0.85 -17.60
N SER A 66 -3.12 -0.38 -17.28
CA SER A 66 -3.71 -0.50 -15.95
C SER A 66 -4.92 -1.43 -15.96
N ASP A 67 -5.24 -2.00 -14.80
CA ASP A 67 -6.47 -2.77 -14.63
C ASP A 67 -7.69 -1.81 -14.59
N PRO A 68 -8.70 -1.98 -15.46
CA PRO A 68 -9.91 -1.17 -15.43
C PRO A 68 -10.61 -1.12 -14.07
N VAL A 69 -10.48 -2.17 -13.25
CA VAL A 69 -11.03 -2.18 -11.89
C VAL A 69 -10.28 -1.19 -11.01
N LEU A 70 -8.93 -1.16 -11.05
CA LEU A 70 -8.15 -0.19 -10.29
C LEU A 70 -8.45 1.24 -10.73
N VAL A 71 -8.56 1.47 -12.05
CA VAL A 71 -8.95 2.78 -12.60
C VAL A 71 -10.31 3.21 -12.07
N LYS A 72 -11.31 2.31 -12.12
CA LYS A 72 -12.63 2.62 -11.56
C LYS A 72 -12.55 2.99 -10.08
N ARG A 73 -11.79 2.22 -9.29
CA ARG A 73 -11.64 2.45 -7.85
C ARG A 73 -10.92 3.77 -7.54
N MET A 74 -9.91 4.15 -8.33
CA MET A 74 -9.31 5.48 -8.28
C MET A 74 -10.35 6.59 -8.58
N LEU A 75 -11.21 6.40 -9.58
CA LEU A 75 -12.28 7.35 -9.89
C LEU A 75 -13.33 7.42 -8.79
N ASP A 76 -13.73 6.29 -8.21
CA ASP A 76 -14.65 6.29 -7.07
C ASP A 76 -14.05 7.09 -5.89
N TYR A 77 -12.73 6.98 -5.65
CA TYR A 77 -12.05 7.80 -4.65
C TYR A 77 -12.11 9.30 -4.98
N MET A 78 -11.90 9.69 -6.24
CA MET A 78 -11.92 11.11 -6.63
C MET A 78 -13.29 11.79 -6.37
N TYR A 79 -14.37 11.02 -6.26
CA TYR A 79 -15.71 11.54 -6.01
C TYR A 79 -16.18 11.34 -4.57
N THR A 80 -15.74 10.25 -3.91
CA THR A 80 -16.29 9.84 -2.61
C THR A 80 -15.26 9.88 -1.48
N GLY A 81 -13.98 10.02 -1.80
CA GLY A 81 -12.86 9.86 -0.87
C GLY A 81 -12.60 8.41 -0.45
N GLN A 82 -13.30 7.43 -1.03
CA GLN A 82 -13.14 6.00 -0.74
C GLN A 82 -13.08 5.17 -2.02
N TYR A 83 -12.34 4.05 -2.00
CA TYR A 83 -12.17 3.16 -3.15
C TYR A 83 -12.51 1.70 -2.88
N ASP A 84 -12.88 1.36 -1.65
CA ASP A 84 -13.21 0.01 -1.19
C ASP A 84 -14.67 -0.14 -0.73
N GLY A 85 -15.48 0.92 -0.87
CA GLY A 85 -16.93 0.88 -0.63
C GLY A 85 -17.66 0.01 -1.65
N ALA A 86 -18.66 -0.73 -1.13
CA ALA A 86 -19.64 -1.65 -1.75
C ALA A 86 -19.18 -2.51 -2.96
N PRO A 87 -19.58 -3.80 -3.02
CA PRO A 87 -19.30 -4.63 -4.19
C PRO A 87 -19.93 -4.03 -5.45
N TYR A 88 -19.12 -3.92 -6.49
CA TYR A 88 -19.47 -3.32 -7.77
C TYR A 88 -20.58 -4.10 -8.47
N LYS A 89 -21.73 -3.45 -8.71
CA LYS A 89 -22.70 -3.90 -9.73
C LYS A 89 -22.44 -3.11 -11.01
N VAL A 90 -21.83 -3.73 -12.02
CA VAL A 90 -21.76 -3.16 -13.37
C VAL A 90 -23.20 -3.06 -13.91
N PRO A 91 -23.62 -1.97 -14.58
CA PRO A 91 -24.75 -2.02 -15.49
C PRO A 91 -24.38 -2.94 -16.66
N VAL A 92 -24.77 -4.21 -16.57
CA VAL A 92 -24.45 -5.22 -17.58
C VAL A 92 -25.27 -4.93 -18.84
N LYS A 93 -24.60 -4.47 -19.92
CA LYS A 93 -24.99 -4.93 -21.26
C LYS A 93 -24.37 -6.31 -21.44
N GLU A 94 -25.23 -7.30 -21.60
CA GLU A 94 -24.93 -8.73 -21.55
C GLU A 94 -23.75 -9.11 -22.45
N ASN A 95 -22.66 -9.60 -21.84
CA ASN A 95 -21.70 -10.45 -22.54
C ASN A 95 -21.02 -11.40 -21.54
N LYS A 96 -21.32 -12.70 -21.69
CA LYS A 96 -21.04 -13.84 -20.80
C LYS A 96 -19.54 -14.13 -20.49
N ARG A 97 -18.62 -13.29 -20.95
CA ARG A 97 -17.17 -13.40 -20.66
C ARG A 97 -16.72 -12.69 -19.37
N ARG A 98 -17.50 -11.71 -18.89
CA ARG A 98 -17.10 -10.80 -17.79
C ARG A 98 -17.19 -11.39 -16.38
N THR A 99 -17.98 -12.44 -16.17
CA THR A 99 -18.16 -13.07 -14.84
C THR A 99 -16.86 -13.66 -14.28
N ARG A 100 -15.92 -14.10 -15.13
CA ARG A 100 -14.64 -14.67 -14.67
C ARG A 100 -13.64 -13.63 -14.12
N GLN A 101 -13.74 -12.37 -14.55
CA GLN A 101 -12.73 -11.34 -14.26
C GLN A 101 -13.04 -10.58 -12.95
N LEU A 102 -14.32 -10.45 -12.59
CA LEU A 102 -14.74 -9.88 -11.31
C LEU A 102 -14.49 -10.84 -10.13
N ASP A 103 -14.68 -12.15 -10.36
CA ASP A 103 -14.34 -13.23 -9.40
C ASP A 103 -12.83 -13.33 -9.10
N GLN A 104 -11.98 -12.91 -10.05
CA GLN A 104 -10.52 -12.95 -9.89
C GLN A 104 -9.99 -11.88 -8.92
N LEU A 105 -10.57 -10.66 -8.89
CA LEU A 105 -10.16 -9.63 -7.91
C LEU A 105 -10.72 -9.84 -6.51
N THR A 106 -11.86 -10.54 -6.36
CA THR A 106 -12.30 -11.04 -5.05
C THR A 106 -11.39 -12.15 -4.49
N THR A 107 -10.47 -12.67 -5.31
CA THR A 107 -9.49 -13.71 -4.96
C THR A 107 -8.07 -13.16 -4.75
N GLU A 108 -7.80 -11.88 -5.10
CA GLU A 108 -6.48 -11.29 -4.88
C GLU A 108 -6.24 -10.95 -3.40
N CYS A 109 -5.01 -11.14 -2.94
CA CYS A 109 -4.59 -10.77 -1.59
C CYS A 109 -4.87 -9.27 -1.34
N PRO A 110 -5.61 -8.88 -0.27
CA PRO A 110 -6.00 -7.50 -0.02
C PRO A 110 -4.83 -6.50 0.00
N VAL A 111 -3.66 -6.92 0.50
CA VAL A 111 -2.44 -6.09 0.48
C VAL A 111 -2.00 -5.81 -0.95
N MET A 112 -2.00 -6.81 -1.84
CA MET A 112 -1.61 -6.65 -3.24
C MET A 112 -2.53 -5.67 -3.97
N PHE A 113 -3.84 -5.76 -3.70
CA PHE A 113 -4.81 -4.83 -4.27
C PHE A 113 -4.50 -3.38 -3.86
N HIS A 114 -4.23 -3.13 -2.58
CA HIS A 114 -3.86 -1.79 -2.11
C HIS A 114 -2.49 -1.33 -2.63
N MET A 115 -1.50 -2.21 -2.76
CA MET A 115 -0.20 -1.85 -3.34
C MET A 115 -0.32 -1.42 -4.81
N LYS A 116 -1.10 -2.15 -5.62
CA LYS A 116 -1.40 -1.72 -6.99
C LYS A 116 -2.13 -0.37 -7.02
N MET A 117 -2.97 -0.09 -6.02
CA MET A 117 -3.62 1.21 -5.87
C MET A 117 -2.63 2.33 -5.54
N ILE A 118 -1.63 2.07 -4.68
CA ILE A 118 -0.53 3.00 -4.39
C ILE A 118 0.21 3.34 -5.69
N ASP A 119 0.61 2.32 -6.46
CA ASP A 119 1.34 2.52 -7.72
C ASP A 119 0.53 3.33 -8.74
N LEU A 120 -0.77 3.05 -8.87
CA LEU A 120 -1.66 3.79 -9.75
C LEU A 120 -1.84 5.25 -9.28
N ALA A 121 -2.01 5.45 -7.98
CA ALA A 121 -2.15 6.78 -7.39
C ALA A 121 -0.89 7.62 -7.58
N ASP A 122 0.30 7.02 -7.43
CA ASP A 122 1.58 7.68 -7.72
C ASP A 122 1.70 8.05 -9.20
N MET A 123 1.35 7.13 -10.11
CA MET A 123 1.42 7.34 -11.55
C MET A 123 0.56 8.54 -11.99
N TYR A 124 -0.60 8.72 -11.38
CA TYR A 124 -1.52 9.82 -11.68
C TYR A 124 -1.44 10.98 -10.68
N MET A 125 -0.47 10.96 -9.76
CA MET A 125 -0.27 11.99 -8.72
C MET A 125 -1.55 12.33 -7.93
N VAL A 126 -2.25 11.29 -7.47
CA VAL A 126 -3.44 11.40 -6.62
C VAL A 126 -3.02 11.17 -5.17
N GLU A 127 -2.43 12.19 -4.55
CA GLU A 127 -1.72 12.04 -3.27
C GLU A 127 -2.59 11.50 -2.13
N GLY A 128 -3.83 11.99 -1.99
CA GLY A 128 -4.72 11.49 -0.94
C GLY A 128 -5.10 10.01 -1.12
N LEU A 129 -5.20 9.52 -2.37
CA LEU A 129 -5.45 8.11 -2.64
C LEU A 129 -4.25 7.25 -2.25
N ARG A 130 -3.04 7.71 -2.59
CA ARG A 130 -1.79 7.05 -2.20
C ARG A 130 -1.71 6.90 -0.69
N LEU A 131 -1.90 8.00 0.05
CA LEU A 131 -1.85 8.01 1.52
C LEU A 131 -2.91 7.08 2.13
N LEU A 132 -4.14 7.11 1.62
CA LEU A 132 -5.20 6.23 2.08
C LEU A 132 -4.88 4.75 1.82
N ALA A 133 -4.32 4.43 0.65
CA ALA A 133 -3.96 3.06 0.30
C ALA A 133 -2.79 2.53 1.11
N THR A 134 -1.76 3.33 1.36
CA THR A 134 -0.67 3.01 2.29
C THR A 134 -1.23 2.73 3.69
N LYS A 135 -2.08 3.61 4.21
CA LYS A 135 -2.71 3.40 5.52
C LYS A 135 -3.50 2.09 5.59
N LYS A 136 -4.23 1.72 4.53
CA LYS A 136 -4.95 0.44 4.51
C LYS A 136 -4.03 -0.77 4.46
N VAL A 137 -2.86 -0.67 3.82
CA VAL A 137 -1.82 -1.70 3.94
C VAL A 137 -1.32 -1.79 5.38
N ASP A 138 -1.00 -0.67 6.00
CA ASP A 138 -0.54 -0.61 7.40
C ASP A 138 -1.56 -1.26 8.34
N ASP A 139 -2.83 -0.86 8.24
CA ASP A 139 -3.92 -1.41 9.05
C ASP A 139 -4.05 -2.94 8.85
N ILE A 140 -3.86 -3.45 7.63
CA ILE A 140 -3.90 -4.90 7.40
C ILE A 140 -2.69 -5.58 8.03
N VAL A 141 -1.47 -5.11 7.75
CA VAL A 141 -0.22 -5.74 8.18
C VAL A 141 -0.10 -5.72 9.71
N VAL A 142 -0.45 -4.61 10.36
CA VAL A 142 -0.46 -4.47 11.82
C VAL A 142 -1.47 -5.43 12.48
N ASN A 143 -2.54 -5.85 11.81
CA ASN A 143 -3.50 -6.77 12.41
C ASN A 143 -3.24 -8.26 12.08
N LYS A 144 -2.19 -8.58 11.32
CA LYS A 144 -1.83 -9.97 11.00
C LYS A 144 -0.96 -10.61 12.06
N ASP A 145 -1.07 -11.92 12.24
CA ASP A 145 -0.14 -12.67 13.08
C ASP A 145 1.22 -12.84 12.39
N ILE A 146 2.29 -13.02 13.19
CA ILE A 146 3.67 -13.12 12.69
C ILE A 146 3.85 -14.29 11.72
N SER A 147 3.19 -15.43 11.97
CA SER A 147 3.31 -16.62 11.12
C SER A 147 2.78 -16.34 9.71
N SER A 148 1.65 -15.66 9.58
CA SER A 148 1.11 -15.24 8.28
C SER A 148 2.01 -14.22 7.58
N LEU A 149 2.60 -13.28 8.32
CA LEU A 149 3.56 -12.32 7.75
C LEU A 149 4.77 -13.03 7.16
N LEU A 150 5.34 -13.98 7.90
CA LEU A 150 6.52 -14.75 7.49
C LEU A 150 6.25 -15.64 6.28
N THR A 151 5.15 -16.37 6.28
CA THR A 151 4.93 -17.44 5.30
C THR A 151 4.19 -16.98 4.05
N ASP A 152 3.36 -15.92 4.15
CA ASP A 152 2.54 -15.47 3.02
C ASP A 152 2.92 -14.08 2.51
N PHE A 153 2.99 -13.09 3.41
CA PHE A 153 3.13 -11.69 2.98
C PHE A 153 4.55 -11.33 2.58
N ILE A 154 5.57 -11.69 3.37
CA ILE A 154 6.96 -11.34 3.05
C ILE A 154 7.38 -11.86 1.67
N PRO A 155 7.21 -13.15 1.33
CA PRO A 155 7.57 -13.63 -0.01
C PRO A 155 6.85 -12.88 -1.14
N LYS A 156 5.56 -12.59 -0.96
CA LYS A 156 4.77 -11.85 -1.96
C LYS A 156 5.20 -10.40 -2.12
N ILE A 157 5.43 -9.69 -1.01
CA ILE A 157 5.81 -8.27 -1.00
C ILE A 157 7.22 -8.09 -1.58
N TYR A 158 8.15 -9.00 -1.26
CA TYR A 158 9.51 -8.93 -1.80
C TYR A 158 9.60 -9.35 -3.27
N ALA A 159 8.63 -10.10 -3.79
CA ALA A 159 8.51 -10.36 -5.23
C ALA A 159 8.01 -9.14 -6.03
N ILE A 160 7.52 -8.08 -5.37
CA ILE A 160 7.04 -6.87 -6.04
C ILE A 160 8.23 -6.01 -6.50
N THR A 161 8.19 -5.66 -7.78
CA THR A 161 9.21 -4.85 -8.47
C THR A 161 8.77 -3.41 -8.71
N SER A 162 7.55 -3.03 -8.33
CA SER A 162 7.05 -1.67 -8.43
C SER A 162 7.62 -0.75 -7.34
N LYS A 163 7.42 0.56 -7.50
CA LYS A 163 7.95 1.59 -6.59
C LYS A 163 7.35 1.53 -5.19
N SER A 164 6.15 0.97 -5.04
CA SER A 164 5.53 0.75 -3.72
C SER A 164 6.19 -0.37 -2.91
N GLY A 165 6.90 -1.30 -3.55
CA GLY A 165 7.57 -2.43 -2.90
C GLY A 165 8.46 -2.00 -1.72
N PRO A 166 9.48 -1.15 -1.92
CA PRO A 166 10.38 -0.69 -0.86
C PRO A 166 9.66 0.00 0.32
N ILE A 167 8.59 0.75 0.06
CA ILE A 167 7.83 1.44 1.11
C ILE A 167 7.21 0.41 2.07
N ILE A 168 6.56 -0.60 1.52
CA ILE A 168 5.91 -1.65 2.32
C ILE A 168 6.94 -2.56 2.98
N ARG A 169 8.06 -2.85 2.33
CA ARG A 169 9.16 -3.61 2.94
C ARG A 169 9.69 -2.95 4.20
N LYS A 170 9.87 -1.62 4.18
CA LYS A 170 10.27 -0.85 5.37
C LYS A 170 9.27 -1.03 6.53
N ILE A 171 7.98 -0.90 6.26
CA ILE A 171 6.91 -1.12 7.25
C ILE A 171 6.96 -2.54 7.82
N ILE A 172 7.12 -3.55 6.95
CA ILE A 172 7.24 -4.96 7.35
C ILE A 172 8.47 -5.16 8.26
N VAL A 173 9.62 -4.61 7.90
CA VAL A 173 10.85 -4.71 8.71
C VAL A 173 10.64 -4.07 10.08
N GLU A 174 10.05 -2.88 10.15
CA GLU A 174 9.75 -2.20 11.42
C GLU A 174 8.83 -3.04 12.33
N ILE A 175 7.74 -3.58 11.78
CA ILE A 175 6.80 -4.44 12.51
C ILE A 175 7.49 -5.73 12.97
N MET A 176 8.32 -6.33 12.12
CA MET A 176 9.03 -7.57 12.45
C MET A 176 10.07 -7.35 13.55
N ARG A 177 10.75 -6.19 13.60
CA ARG A 177 11.71 -5.86 14.69
C ARG A 177 11.01 -5.88 16.04
N GLU A 178 9.84 -5.26 16.15
CA GLU A 178 9.08 -5.18 17.40
C GLU A 178 8.57 -6.56 17.81
N ARG A 179 7.96 -7.30 16.88
CA ARG A 179 7.26 -8.55 17.19
C ARG A 179 8.16 -9.75 17.42
N LEU A 180 9.32 -9.81 16.76
CA LEU A 180 10.29 -10.87 16.99
C LEU A 180 10.91 -10.79 18.39
N LEU A 181 11.00 -9.59 18.97
CA LEU A 181 11.46 -9.41 20.35
C LEU A 181 10.52 -10.11 21.35
N GLU A 182 9.22 -9.99 21.12
CA GLU A 182 8.16 -10.62 21.94
C GLU A 182 8.09 -12.13 21.72
N SER A 183 8.31 -12.58 20.48
CA SER A 183 8.16 -13.98 20.08
C SER A 183 9.47 -14.78 20.08
N ARG A 184 10.55 -14.26 20.68
CA ARG A 184 11.91 -14.84 20.61
C ARG A 184 12.05 -16.27 21.14
N ARG A 185 11.10 -16.75 21.96
CA ARG A 185 11.10 -18.11 22.51
C ARG A 185 10.20 -19.07 21.73
N ASP A 186 9.42 -18.57 20.78
CA ASP A 186 8.55 -19.39 19.94
C ASP A 186 9.38 -20.11 18.88
N ARG A 187 9.47 -21.44 19.01
CA ARG A 187 10.25 -22.29 18.09
C ARG A 187 9.63 -22.36 16.70
N ASN A 188 8.31 -22.28 16.59
CA ASN A 188 7.62 -22.31 15.30
C ASN A 188 7.91 -21.02 14.53
N ILE A 189 7.74 -19.86 15.17
CA ILE A 189 8.08 -18.56 14.57
C ILE A 189 9.56 -18.51 14.20
N THR A 190 10.45 -19.02 15.06
CA THR A 190 11.89 -19.10 14.76
C THR A 190 12.18 -19.98 13.54
N SER A 191 11.48 -21.10 13.38
CA SER A 191 11.63 -21.97 12.20
C SER A 191 11.15 -21.28 10.93
N GLN A 192 9.94 -20.71 10.97
CA GLN A 192 9.36 -19.99 9.85
C GLN A 192 10.23 -18.81 9.42
N LEU A 193 10.76 -18.04 10.38
CA LEU A 193 11.68 -16.93 10.12
C LEU A 193 12.92 -17.41 9.35
N LYS A 194 13.55 -18.51 9.80
CA LYS A 194 14.72 -19.08 9.12
C LYS A 194 14.39 -19.52 7.70
N ASP A 195 13.23 -20.11 7.47
CA ASP A 195 12.83 -20.56 6.14
C ASP A 195 12.52 -19.37 5.23
N THR A 196 11.82 -18.36 5.74
CA THR A 196 11.58 -17.09 5.01
C THR A 196 12.89 -16.39 4.66
N MET A 197 13.86 -16.32 5.58
CA MET A 197 15.18 -15.70 5.33
C MET A 197 15.95 -16.41 4.21
N LYS A 198 15.81 -17.74 4.08
CA LYS A 198 16.43 -18.50 2.97
C LYS A 198 15.74 -18.23 1.63
N ILE A 199 14.40 -18.11 1.66
CA ILE A 199 13.59 -17.88 0.45
C ILE A 199 13.73 -16.43 -0.03
N VAL A 200 13.88 -15.50 0.91
CA VAL A 200 13.93 -14.05 0.66
C VAL A 200 15.18 -13.45 1.33
N PRO A 201 16.38 -13.58 0.73
CA PRO A 201 17.61 -13.04 1.29
C PRO A 201 17.58 -11.52 1.48
N GLU A 202 16.91 -10.79 0.59
CA GLU A 202 16.73 -9.33 0.65
C GLU A 202 16.08 -8.89 1.96
N PHE A 203 15.08 -9.64 2.43
CA PHE A 203 14.45 -9.39 3.73
C PHE A 203 15.47 -9.53 4.86
N THR A 204 16.39 -10.49 4.77
CA THR A 204 17.47 -10.66 5.77
C THR A 204 18.40 -9.45 5.79
N TYR A 205 18.83 -8.97 4.62
CA TYR A 205 19.70 -7.80 4.52
C TYR A 205 19.04 -6.53 5.07
N GLU A 206 17.79 -6.27 4.69
CA GLU A 206 17.04 -5.10 5.18
C GLU A 206 16.76 -5.20 6.68
N MET A 207 16.43 -6.40 7.17
CA MET A 207 16.23 -6.65 8.60
C MET A 207 17.51 -6.39 9.39
N LEU A 208 18.66 -6.92 8.95
CA LEU A 208 19.95 -6.67 9.61
C LEU A 208 20.38 -5.20 9.50
N GLY A 209 20.25 -4.60 8.31
CA GLY A 209 20.56 -3.20 8.06
C GLY A 209 19.77 -2.26 8.97
N SER A 210 18.49 -2.56 9.21
CA SER A 210 17.67 -1.76 10.12
C SER A 210 18.22 -1.70 11.54
N TYR A 211 19.00 -2.69 12.02
CA TYR A 211 19.62 -2.63 13.36
C TYR A 211 20.90 -1.79 13.40
N ALA A 212 21.49 -1.50 12.24
CA ALA A 212 22.59 -0.55 12.13
C ALA A 212 22.07 0.90 12.09
N ASP A 213 20.93 1.11 11.42
CA ASP A 213 20.36 2.44 11.20
C ASP A 213 19.45 2.89 12.36
N GLU A 214 18.76 1.95 13.02
CA GLU A 214 17.78 2.24 14.08
C GLU A 214 18.16 1.56 15.41
N PRO A 215 17.90 2.21 16.57
CA PRO A 215 18.19 1.65 17.88
C PRO A 215 17.61 0.24 18.09
N LEU A 216 18.31 -0.56 18.90
CA LEU A 216 17.79 -1.84 19.34
C LEU A 216 16.52 -1.63 20.17
N LEU A 217 15.57 -2.56 20.07
CA LEU A 217 14.36 -2.56 20.90
C LEU A 217 14.55 -3.51 22.09
N GLY A 218 14.19 -3.04 23.29
CA GLY A 218 14.33 -3.81 24.52
C GLY A 218 13.40 -3.32 25.62
N TYR A 219 13.36 -4.07 26.73
CA TYR A 219 12.58 -3.74 27.92
C TYR A 219 13.49 -3.10 28.97
N CYS A 220 13.10 -1.94 29.49
CA CYS A 220 13.83 -1.28 30.58
C CYS A 220 13.18 -1.65 31.91
N GLN A 221 13.93 -2.31 32.78
CA GLN A 221 13.43 -2.78 34.07
C GLN A 221 13.06 -1.65 35.06
N VAL A 222 13.35 -0.39 34.71
CA VAL A 222 13.07 0.78 35.56
C VAL A 222 11.91 1.61 35.03
N CYS A 223 11.84 1.86 33.72
CA CYS A 223 10.86 2.78 33.14
C CYS A 223 9.92 2.16 32.09
N ARG A 224 10.15 0.91 31.67
CA ARG A 224 9.38 0.23 30.62
C ARG A 224 9.35 -1.29 30.82
N LEU A 225 8.52 -1.73 31.77
CA LEU A 225 8.39 -3.14 32.15
C LEU A 225 7.58 -3.97 31.16
N ASP A 226 6.60 -3.33 30.51
CA ASP A 226 5.55 -3.96 29.71
C ASP A 226 5.56 -3.55 28.23
N LYS A 227 6.35 -2.54 27.86
CA LYS A 227 6.46 -2.05 26.48
C LYS A 227 7.90 -1.95 26.03
N ALA A 228 8.23 -2.56 24.89
CA ALA A 228 9.54 -2.41 24.28
C ALA A 228 9.82 -0.94 23.90
N GLY A 229 11.08 -0.53 24.00
CA GLY A 229 11.53 0.79 23.59
C GLY A 229 12.99 0.79 23.15
N PRO A 230 13.47 1.93 22.61
CA PRO A 230 14.87 2.08 22.22
C PRO A 230 15.79 1.80 23.40
N VAL A 231 16.77 0.92 23.20
CA VAL A 231 17.84 0.63 24.16
C VAL A 231 19.19 0.82 23.47
N ALA A 232 20.17 1.33 24.21
CA ALA A 232 21.54 1.33 23.73
C ALA A 232 21.99 -0.14 23.58
N PRO A 233 22.68 -0.49 22.48
CA PRO A 233 23.42 -1.75 22.42
C PRO A 233 24.31 -1.82 23.65
N LEU A 234 24.23 -2.94 24.38
CA LEU A 234 24.99 -3.23 25.60
C LEU A 234 26.30 -2.46 25.60
N THR A 235 26.50 -1.56 26.57
CA THR A 235 27.81 -0.92 26.79
C THR A 235 28.84 -2.04 26.84
N CYS A 236 29.64 -2.21 25.79
CA CYS A 236 30.63 -3.27 25.74
C CYS A 236 31.70 -2.92 26.78
N ARG A 237 31.57 -3.52 27.96
CA ARG A 237 32.54 -3.42 29.05
C ARG A 237 33.49 -4.60 29.01
N CYS A 238 34.76 -4.35 29.32
CA CYS A 238 35.79 -5.38 29.30
C CYS A 238 35.54 -6.31 30.47
N GLU A 239 35.30 -7.61 30.24
CA GLU A 239 35.00 -8.54 31.34
C GLU A 239 36.14 -8.68 32.36
N THR A 240 37.38 -8.31 31.98
CA THR A 240 38.55 -8.40 32.87
C THR A 240 38.84 -7.12 33.66
N CYS A 241 38.57 -5.94 33.11
CA CYS A 241 38.91 -4.65 33.76
C CYS A 241 37.75 -3.66 33.90
N ASP A 242 36.52 -4.06 33.51
CA ASP A 242 35.27 -3.29 33.57
C ASP A 242 35.31 -1.91 32.88
N CYS A 243 36.31 -1.65 32.03
CA CYS A 243 36.35 -0.43 31.25
C CYS A 243 35.32 -0.49 30.12
N GLU A 244 34.68 0.63 29.80
CA GLU A 244 33.79 0.77 28.63
C GLU A 244 34.57 0.87 27.30
N GLN A 245 35.88 0.58 27.31
CA GLN A 245 36.78 0.64 26.16
C GLN A 245 37.10 -0.76 25.62
N VAL A 246 36.07 -1.50 25.19
CA VAL A 246 36.26 -2.80 24.51
C VAL A 246 36.17 -2.63 23.01
N MET A 247 37.21 -3.07 22.29
CA MET A 247 37.11 -3.26 20.85
C MET A 247 36.26 -4.50 20.56
N GLN A 248 35.13 -4.31 19.88
CA GLN A 248 34.31 -5.41 19.35
C GLN A 248 35.08 -6.12 18.23
N LEU A 249 35.42 -7.40 18.44
CA LEU A 249 35.83 -8.30 17.37
C LEU A 249 34.63 -9.20 17.06
N TRP A 250 34.14 -9.06 15.82
CA TRP A 250 33.01 -9.79 15.27
C TRP A 250 33.18 -11.31 15.34
#